data_AF-A0A924A2S6-F1
#
_entry.id   AF-A0A924A2S6-F1
#
_cell.length_a   1.000
_cell.length_b   1.000
_cell.length_c   1.000
_cell.angle_alpha   90.00
_cell.angle_beta   90.00
_cell.angle_gamma   90.00
#
_symmetry.space_group_name_H-M   'P 1'
#
loop_
_entity.id
_entity.type
_entity.pdbx_description
1 polymer ?
#
loop_
_entity_poly.entity_id
_entity_poly.type
_entity_poly.pdbx_seq_one_letter_code
_entity_poly.pdbx_strand_id
1 'polypeptide(L)'
;TKDSFADFGAEDQGGFLSINEMGFGDNTFFNRSRLSLDLPEAVGITVNTISGNAKTIDDRKSRWLAQTESMEGAAVFYVATKQKINVIQVRSISNYVAPRDKGSWDIKLAIERLNTWAIEFLERATYF
;
A
#
# COMPACT_ATOMS: atom_id res chain seq x y z
N THR A 1 2.31 -5.25 9.08
CA THR A 1 2.02 -4.63 7.76
C THR A 1 3.07 -3.60 7.38
N LYS A 2 3.48 -3.56 6.10
CA LYS A 2 4.42 -2.55 5.55
C LYS A 2 3.94 -2.00 4.21
N ASP A 3 4.33 -0.78 3.86
CA ASP A 3 4.08 -0.16 2.55
C ASP A 3 5.34 0.54 2.04
N SER A 4 5.65 0.41 0.75
CA SER A 4 6.89 0.93 0.15
C SER A 4 6.62 1.80 -1.07
N PHE A 5 7.32 2.93 -1.21
CA PHE A 5 7.33 3.68 -2.46
C PHE A 5 8.02 2.85 -3.55
N ALA A 6 7.25 2.34 -4.51
CA ALA A 6 7.72 1.33 -5.46
C ALA A 6 8.20 1.89 -6.79
N ASP A 7 7.81 3.13 -7.13
CA ASP A 7 8.18 3.83 -8.35
C ASP A 7 8.81 5.21 -8.10
N PHE A 8 9.14 5.52 -6.84
CA PHE A 8 9.87 6.74 -6.51
C PHE A 8 11.36 6.46 -6.41
N GLY A 9 12.10 6.97 -7.40
CA GLY A 9 13.52 6.65 -7.60
C GLY A 9 13.98 7.06 -9.00
N ALA A 10 15.06 6.45 -9.46
CA ALA A 10 15.63 6.66 -10.79
C ALA A 10 15.84 5.32 -11.53
N GLU A 11 15.83 5.35 -12.85
CA GLU A 11 16.26 4.22 -13.68
C GLU A 11 17.80 4.23 -13.82
N ASP A 12 18.42 3.06 -13.84
CA ASP A 12 19.87 2.91 -14.05
C ASP A 12 20.21 1.66 -14.87
N GLN A 13 20.80 1.85 -16.06
CA GLN A 13 21.29 0.82 -17.00
C GLN A 13 20.50 -0.52 -17.02
N GLY A 14 19.17 -0.45 -17.00
CA GLY A 14 18.27 -1.62 -17.06
C GLY A 14 17.58 -2.00 -15.74
N GLY A 15 17.90 -1.30 -14.64
CA GLY A 15 17.30 -1.45 -13.32
C GLY A 15 16.64 -0.16 -12.81
N PHE A 16 16.23 -0.20 -11.55
CA PHE A 16 15.65 0.92 -10.82
C PHE A 16 16.34 1.04 -9.48
N LEU A 17 16.74 2.26 -9.14
CA LEU A 17 17.29 2.67 -7.87
C LEU A 17 16.20 3.38 -7.08
N SER A 18 15.79 2.83 -5.95
CA SER A 18 14.88 3.50 -5.02
C SER A 18 15.54 4.73 -4.40
N ILE A 19 14.72 5.66 -3.88
CA ILE A 19 15.24 6.82 -3.12
C ILE A 19 16.16 6.42 -1.96
N ASN A 20 16.00 5.21 -1.39
CA ASN A 20 16.86 4.72 -0.32
C ASN A 20 18.24 4.32 -0.83
N GLU A 21 18.30 3.58 -1.93
CA GLU A 21 19.56 3.21 -2.60
C GLU A 21 20.31 4.46 -3.10
N MET A 22 19.59 5.52 -3.46
CA MET A 22 20.17 6.80 -3.85
C MET A 22 20.61 7.68 -2.66
N GLY A 23 20.31 7.29 -1.42
CA GLY A 23 20.69 8.05 -0.22
C GLY A 23 19.77 9.23 0.13
N PHE A 24 18.55 9.29 -0.43
CA PHE A 24 17.57 10.37 -0.19
C PHE A 24 16.55 10.07 0.92
N GLY A 25 16.65 8.93 1.60
CA GLY A 25 15.85 8.60 2.77
C GLY A 25 15.20 7.22 2.69
N ASP A 26 14.39 6.88 3.68
CA ASP A 26 13.67 5.60 3.71
C ASP A 26 12.58 5.56 2.64
N ASN A 27 12.38 4.39 2.04
CA ASN A 27 11.32 4.16 1.06
C ASN A 27 10.24 3.19 1.58
N THR A 28 10.50 2.47 2.66
CA THR A 28 9.63 1.45 3.24
C THR A 28 9.21 1.88 4.64
N PHE A 29 7.91 1.84 4.91
CA PHE A 29 7.33 2.26 6.18
C PHE A 29 6.41 1.18 6.74
N PHE A 30 6.23 1.20 8.07
CA PHE A 30 5.58 0.13 8.81
C PHE A 30 4.41 0.66 9.64
N ASN A 31 3.40 -0.19 9.83
CA ASN A 31 2.41 0.02 10.86
C ASN A 31 3.09 0.05 12.24
N ARG A 32 2.87 1.12 13.02
CA ARG A 32 3.45 1.28 14.38
C ARG A 32 2.43 1.09 15.49
N SER A 33 1.17 0.87 15.14
CA SER A 33 0.09 0.62 16.09
C SER A 33 0.19 -0.80 16.67
N ARG A 34 -0.24 -0.96 17.92
CA ARG A 34 -0.39 -2.26 18.59
C ARG A 34 -1.84 -2.79 18.54
N LEU A 35 -2.72 -2.12 17.80
CA LEU A 35 -4.11 -2.54 17.64
C LEU A 35 -4.16 -3.86 16.87
N SER A 36 -4.85 -4.85 17.44
CA SER A 36 -5.21 -6.06 16.71
C SER A 36 -6.43 -5.78 15.84
N LEU A 37 -6.32 -6.06 14.55
CA LEU A 37 -7.39 -5.80 13.57
C LEU A 37 -8.17 -7.05 13.17
N ASP A 38 -7.72 -8.24 13.58
CA ASP A 38 -8.24 -9.54 13.10
C ASP A 38 -8.37 -9.60 11.57
N LEU A 39 -7.35 -9.06 10.89
CA LEU A 39 -7.23 -9.03 9.43
C LEU A 39 -5.85 -9.58 9.03
N PRO A 40 -5.73 -10.20 7.84
CA PRO A 40 -4.44 -10.62 7.33
C PRO A 40 -3.52 -9.41 7.12
N GLU A 41 -2.26 -9.56 7.51
CA GLU A 41 -1.25 -8.59 7.13
C GLU A 41 -0.88 -8.70 5.65
N ALA A 42 -0.61 -7.56 5.03
CA ALA A 42 -0.15 -7.48 3.65
C ALA A 42 1.15 -6.67 3.51
N VAL A 43 1.87 -6.98 2.45
CA VAL A 43 2.97 -6.15 1.91
C VAL A 43 2.42 -5.26 0.81
N GLY A 44 2.29 -3.97 1.12
CA GLY A 44 1.80 -2.96 0.21
C GLY A 44 2.91 -2.25 -0.56
N ILE A 45 2.55 -1.75 -1.74
CA ILE A 45 3.32 -0.75 -2.45
C ILE A 45 2.46 0.47 -2.78
N THR A 46 3.12 1.62 -2.77
CA THR A 46 2.61 2.91 -3.17
C THR A 46 3.28 3.31 -4.47
N VAL A 47 2.46 3.64 -5.47
CA VAL A 47 2.90 4.02 -6.81
C VAL A 47 2.29 5.35 -7.22
N ASN A 48 3.05 6.17 -7.92
CA ASN A 48 2.54 7.36 -8.59
C ASN A 48 1.95 7.01 -9.97
N THR A 49 2.40 5.90 -10.55
CA THR A 49 1.90 5.37 -11.82
C THR A 49 1.37 3.96 -11.62
N ILE A 50 0.06 3.77 -11.77
CA ILE A 50 -0.59 2.45 -11.63
C ILE A 50 -0.03 1.47 -12.66
N SER A 51 0.22 0.24 -12.23
CA SER A 51 0.66 -0.86 -13.07
C SER A 51 -0.35 -1.11 -14.20
N GLY A 52 0.13 -1.12 -15.44
CA GLY A 52 -0.72 -1.32 -16.63
C GLY A 52 -0.17 -2.29 -17.67
N ASN A 53 1.02 -2.85 -17.46
CA ASN A 53 1.64 -3.81 -18.36
C ASN A 53 2.33 -4.92 -17.55
N ALA A 54 2.50 -6.09 -18.17
CA ALA A 54 3.04 -7.28 -17.50
C ALA A 54 4.45 -7.05 -16.93
N LYS A 55 5.34 -6.38 -17.68
CA LYS A 55 6.71 -6.10 -17.25
C LYS A 55 6.74 -5.32 -15.92
N THR A 56 6.01 -4.21 -15.84
CA THR A 56 5.94 -3.39 -14.61
C THR A 56 5.35 -4.17 -13.43
N ILE A 57 4.35 -5.01 -13.69
CA ILE A 57 3.71 -5.84 -12.66
C ILE A 57 4.73 -6.83 -12.09
N ASP A 58 5.43 -7.56 -12.95
CA ASP A 58 6.41 -8.57 -12.55
C ASP A 58 7.62 -7.93 -11.86
N ASP A 59 8.10 -6.79 -12.36
CA ASP A 59 9.18 -6.01 -11.75
C ASP A 59 8.80 -5.56 -10.33
N ARG A 60 7.59 -5.03 -10.14
CA ARG A 60 7.12 -4.56 -8.81
C ARG A 60 6.86 -5.71 -7.85
N LYS A 61 6.26 -6.81 -8.32
CA LYS A 61 6.04 -8.01 -7.50
C LYS A 61 7.36 -8.60 -7.02
N SER A 62 8.33 -8.76 -7.91
CA SER A 62 9.64 -9.35 -7.59
C SER A 62 10.46 -8.46 -6.66
N ARG A 63 10.55 -7.15 -6.95
CA ARG A 63 11.36 -6.21 -6.16
C ARG A 63 10.84 -6.01 -4.74
N TRP A 64 9.52 -5.91 -4.58
CA TRP A 64 8.92 -5.50 -3.30
C TRP A 64 8.20 -6.62 -2.55
N LEU A 65 8.08 -7.81 -3.15
CA LEU A 65 7.19 -8.88 -2.68
C LEU A 65 5.75 -8.36 -2.52
N ALA A 66 5.33 -7.49 -3.45
CA ALA A 66 4.09 -6.75 -3.36
C ALA A 66 2.87 -7.67 -3.45
N GLN A 67 1.96 -7.54 -2.48
CA GLN A 67 0.65 -8.19 -2.46
C GLN A 67 -0.47 -7.22 -2.84
N THR A 68 -0.30 -5.93 -2.57
CA THR A 68 -1.28 -4.88 -2.91
C THR A 68 -0.60 -3.65 -3.49
N GLU A 69 -1.22 -3.02 -4.49
CA GLU A 69 -0.78 -1.74 -5.07
C GLU A 69 -1.83 -0.65 -4.79
N SER A 70 -1.38 0.51 -4.31
CA SER A 70 -2.20 1.72 -4.10
C SER A 70 -1.37 2.97 -4.38
N MET A 71 -1.89 4.18 -4.13
CA MET A 71 -1.18 5.42 -4.48
C MET A 71 -0.78 6.30 -3.29
N GLU A 72 -1.20 5.98 -2.06
CA GLU A 72 -1.01 6.87 -0.91
C GLU A 72 -0.41 6.22 0.35
N GLY A 73 -0.38 4.89 0.42
CA GLY A 73 -0.15 4.17 1.69
C GLY A 73 1.18 4.52 2.40
N ALA A 74 2.29 4.42 1.68
CA ALA A 74 3.62 4.76 2.16
C ALA A 74 3.73 6.24 2.55
N ALA A 75 3.04 7.14 1.84
CA ALA A 75 3.04 8.57 2.17
C ALA A 75 2.33 8.84 3.51
N VAL A 76 1.20 8.18 3.77
CA VAL A 76 0.51 8.26 5.07
C VAL A 76 1.39 7.74 6.20
N PHE A 77 2.03 6.58 6.02
CA PHE A 77 2.96 6.04 7.03
C PHE A 77 4.19 6.93 7.23
N TYR A 78 4.76 7.50 6.17
CA TYR A 78 5.87 8.45 6.26
C TYR A 78 5.51 9.65 7.14
N VAL A 79 4.40 10.32 6.84
CA VAL A 79 3.95 11.50 7.60
C VAL A 79 3.67 11.13 9.05
N ALA A 80 2.93 10.05 9.30
CA ALA A 80 2.63 9.60 10.66
C ALA A 80 3.90 9.27 11.45
N THR A 81 4.90 8.64 10.80
CA THR A 81 6.20 8.37 11.41
C THR A 81 6.92 9.66 11.80
N LYS A 82 6.94 10.68 10.92
CA LYS A 82 7.56 11.99 11.20
C LYS A 82 6.82 12.74 12.31
N GLN A 83 5.50 12.64 12.35
CA GLN A 83 4.66 13.30 13.36
C GLN A 83 4.52 12.49 14.67
N LYS A 84 5.13 11.30 14.75
CA LYS A 84 5.02 10.38 15.89
C LYS A 84 3.57 10.01 16.23
N ILE A 85 2.73 9.88 15.20
CA ILE A 85 1.33 9.49 15.31
C ILE A 85 1.20 7.98 15.06
N ASN A 86 0.47 7.27 15.93
CA ASN A 86 0.11 5.88 15.69
C ASN A 86 -0.88 5.81 14.52
N VAL A 87 -0.61 4.93 13.57
CA VAL A 87 -1.39 4.83 12.34
C VAL A 87 -1.55 3.36 11.96
N ILE A 88 -2.74 3.02 11.45
CA ILE A 88 -3.05 1.76 10.80
C ILE A 88 -3.50 2.03 9.36
N GLN A 89 -3.25 1.09 8.47
CA GLN A 89 -3.80 1.10 7.11
C GLN A 89 -4.63 -0.17 6.93
N VAL A 90 -5.87 0.01 6.47
CA VAL A 90 -6.77 -1.09 6.10
C VAL A 90 -7.25 -0.84 4.69
N ARG A 91 -7.27 -1.90 3.88
CA ARG A 91 -7.62 -1.85 2.46
C ARG A 91 -8.58 -2.99 2.16
N SER A 92 -9.60 -2.70 1.37
CA SER A 92 -10.35 -3.69 0.61
C SER A 92 -9.81 -3.75 -0.82
N ILE A 93 -9.97 -4.89 -1.48
CA ILE A 93 -9.48 -5.11 -2.83
C ILE A 93 -10.57 -4.78 -3.83
N SER A 94 -10.33 -3.79 -4.70
CA SER A 94 -11.25 -3.43 -5.80
C SER A 94 -11.07 -4.27 -7.05
N ASN A 95 -9.87 -4.81 -7.26
CA ASN A 95 -9.51 -5.60 -8.43
C ASN A 95 -8.16 -6.28 -8.23
N TYR A 96 -7.87 -7.27 -9.06
CA TYR A 96 -6.53 -7.79 -9.23
C TYR A 96 -5.72 -6.87 -10.16
N VAL A 97 -4.43 -6.73 -9.87
CA VAL A 97 -3.50 -6.05 -10.76
C VAL A 97 -3.25 -6.92 -11.99
N ALA A 98 -3.57 -6.39 -13.17
CA ALA A 98 -3.41 -7.02 -14.47
C ALA A 98 -2.98 -5.97 -15.51
N PRO A 99 -2.44 -6.37 -16.68
CA PRO A 99 -2.31 -5.47 -17.81
C PRO A 99 -3.62 -4.72 -18.06
N ARG A 100 -3.53 -3.43 -18.43
CA ARG A 100 -4.61 -2.43 -18.32
C ARG A 100 -6.00 -3.00 -18.66
N ASP A 101 -6.74 -3.32 -17.62
CA ASP A 101 -8.13 -3.73 -17.68
C ASP A 101 -8.92 -2.96 -16.62
N LYS A 102 -9.84 -2.09 -17.07
CA LYS A 102 -10.74 -1.36 -16.17
C LYS A 102 -12.05 -2.10 -15.92
N GLY A 103 -12.38 -3.11 -16.72
CA GLY A 103 -13.67 -3.79 -16.67
C GLY A 103 -13.85 -4.66 -15.43
N SER A 104 -12.74 -5.07 -14.80
CA SER A 104 -12.71 -5.91 -13.60
C SER A 104 -12.76 -5.14 -12.28
N TRP A 105 -12.92 -3.82 -12.31
CA TRP A 105 -12.87 -2.97 -11.11
C TRP A 105 -14.23 -2.89 -10.44
N ASP A 106 -14.33 -3.40 -9.23
CA ASP A 106 -15.50 -3.22 -8.36
C ASP A 106 -15.18 -2.28 -7.19
N ILE A 107 -14.97 -1.01 -7.54
CA ILE A 107 -14.68 0.05 -6.56
C ILE A 107 -15.83 0.20 -5.57
N LYS A 108 -17.08 0.07 -6.04
CA LYS A 108 -18.26 0.24 -5.20
C LYS A 108 -18.27 -0.82 -4.10
N LEU A 109 -18.12 -2.10 -4.44
CA LEU A 109 -18.06 -3.17 -3.46
C LEU A 109 -16.87 -3.01 -2.51
N ALA A 110 -15.71 -2.63 -3.01
CA ALA A 110 -14.54 -2.41 -2.17
C ALA A 110 -14.79 -1.31 -1.11
N ILE A 111 -15.37 -0.17 -1.51
CA ILE A 111 -15.72 0.91 -0.58
C ILE A 111 -16.76 0.43 0.43
N GLU A 112 -17.82 -0.25 -0.02
CA GLU A 112 -18.86 -0.79 0.85
C GLU A 112 -18.26 -1.72 1.92
N ARG A 113 -17.42 -2.69 1.52
CA ARG A 113 -16.78 -3.63 2.45
C ARG A 113 -15.84 -2.95 3.43
N LEU A 114 -15.06 -1.98 2.98
CA LEU A 114 -14.15 -1.24 3.85
C LEU A 114 -14.93 -0.41 4.88
N ASN A 115 -16.00 0.26 4.45
CA ASN A 115 -16.83 1.06 5.34
C ASN A 115 -17.56 0.20 6.38
N THR A 116 -18.12 -0.94 5.97
CA THR A 116 -18.73 -1.89 6.92
C THR A 116 -17.73 -2.31 8.00
N TRP A 117 -16.53 -2.76 7.60
CA TRP A 117 -15.50 -3.16 8.56
C TRP A 117 -15.07 -1.98 9.45
N ALA A 118 -14.88 -0.79 8.88
CA ALA A 118 -14.42 0.38 9.64
C ALA A 118 -15.43 0.84 10.70
N ILE A 119 -16.72 0.85 10.36
CA ILE A 119 -17.81 1.18 11.29
C ILE A 119 -17.83 0.15 12.43
N GLU A 120 -17.86 -1.14 12.11
CA GLU A 120 -17.87 -2.21 13.11
C GLU A 120 -16.61 -2.17 14.01
N PHE A 121 -15.44 -1.89 13.44
CA PHE A 121 -14.20 -1.75 14.20
C PHE A 121 -14.25 -0.58 15.18
N LEU A 122 -14.74 0.58 14.73
CA LEU A 122 -14.87 1.76 15.58
C LEU A 122 -15.90 1.56 16.69
N GLU A 123 -17.04 0.94 16.37
CA GLU A 123 -18.06 0.61 17.37
C GLU A 123 -17.52 -0.35 18.43
N ARG A 124 -16.71 -1.35 18.08
CA ARG A 124 -16.06 -2.23 19.06
C ARG A 124 -15.02 -1.49 19.91
N ALA A 125 -14.31 -0.54 19.31
CA ALA A 125 -13.26 0.23 19.98
C ALA A 125 -13.81 1.23 21.01
N THR A 126 -15.06 1.70 20.87
CA THR A 126 -15.71 2.63 21.81
C THR A 126 -16.28 1.97 23.07
N TYR A 127 -16.25 0.63 23.18
CA TYR A 127 -16.66 -0.10 24.38
C TYR A 127 -15.49 -0.49 25.31
N PHE A 128 -14.31 0.09 25.11
CA PHE A 128 -13.14 0.02 26.01
C PHE A 128 -12.80 1.41 26.55
#